data_AF-A0A822JC03-F1
#
_entry.id   AF-A0A822JC03-F1
#
_cell.length_a   1.000
_cell.length_b   1.000
_cell.length_c   1.000
_cell.angle_alpha   90.00
_cell.angle_beta   90.00
_cell.angle_gamma   90.00
#
_symmetry.space_group_name_H-M   'P 1'
#
loop_
_entity.id
_entity.type
_entity.pdbx_description
1 polymer ?
#
loop_
_entity_poly.entity_id
_entity_poly.type
_entity_poly.pdbx_seq_one_letter_code
_entity_poly.pdbx_strand_id
1 'polypeptide(L)'
;MQVEDLNKIKEIIASAASITDLAERSIKYRNIVGILSQNAIRSNDPLFIEEGMKIAGMVTDDPSKAYVEIIRAIAKMNRKDKKTFDETIKITEKIDNDLDLSVALYEIIFAFGKYGIDKKDEMIYSDSLDLTQTIPMNTYRAMAYRNLSKIMAEIDPIKSLELLDISIQILEKSEGIKTIYQIPANCDTSAVLAKLNDNRSYGFLRKAREMADDIQDDFEKSAVLLKILETDIEIGKKFNDEKLLDEAAVISKGITREYYKTIAKKCI
;
A
#
# COMPACT_ATOMS: atom_id res chain seq x y z
N MET A 1 10.61 16.77 -26.19
CA MET A 1 9.66 15.78 -25.65
C MET A 1 8.71 16.44 -24.66
N GLN A 2 9.18 16.99 -23.53
CA GLN A 2 8.33 17.65 -22.51
C GLN A 2 7.35 18.73 -23.01
N VAL A 3 7.76 19.60 -23.94
CA VAL A 3 6.91 20.70 -24.44
C VAL A 3 5.73 20.20 -25.28
N GLU A 4 5.93 19.12 -26.06
CA GLU A 4 4.88 18.57 -26.92
C GLU A 4 3.82 17.83 -26.10
N ASP A 5 4.24 17.11 -25.07
CA ASP A 5 3.33 16.42 -24.15
C ASP A 5 2.47 17.42 -23.36
N LEU A 6 3.08 18.51 -22.87
CA LEU A 6 2.33 19.57 -22.19
C LEU A 6 1.36 20.32 -23.11
N ASN A 7 1.71 20.54 -24.37
CA ASN A 7 0.79 21.17 -25.33
C ASN A 7 -0.43 20.29 -25.62
N LYS A 8 -0.22 18.97 -25.83
CA LYS A 8 -1.34 18.02 -25.98
C LYS A 8 -2.23 18.00 -24.73
N ILE A 9 -1.63 18.08 -23.55
CA ILE A 9 -2.40 18.14 -22.29
C ILE A 9 -3.24 19.41 -22.20
N LYS A 10 -2.72 20.57 -22.63
CA LYS A 10 -3.49 21.82 -22.66
C LYS A 10 -4.72 21.72 -23.57
N GLU A 11 -4.60 21.07 -24.73
CA GLU A 11 -5.73 20.83 -25.62
C GLU A 11 -6.79 19.94 -24.95
N ILE A 12 -6.37 18.88 -24.25
CA ILE A 12 -7.28 18.00 -23.50
C ILE A 12 -7.98 18.76 -22.35
N ILE A 13 -7.25 19.64 -21.64
CA ILE A 13 -7.82 20.49 -20.59
C ILE A 13 -8.88 21.44 -21.17
N ALA A 14 -8.57 22.10 -22.29
CA ALA A 14 -9.52 22.98 -22.96
C ALA A 14 -10.78 22.23 -23.43
N SER A 15 -10.61 21.00 -23.95
CA SER A 15 -11.72 20.14 -24.32
C SER A 15 -12.54 19.69 -23.11
N ALA A 16 -11.94 19.49 -21.94
CA ALA A 16 -12.70 19.17 -20.72
C ALA A 16 -13.49 20.40 -20.23
N ALA A 17 -12.89 21.59 -20.31
CA ALA A 17 -13.53 22.83 -19.88
C ALA A 17 -14.80 23.18 -20.67
N SER A 18 -14.89 22.77 -21.94
CA SER A 18 -16.08 22.99 -22.79
C SER A 18 -17.23 22.02 -22.52
N ILE A 19 -17.02 20.97 -21.71
CA ILE A 19 -18.08 20.04 -21.32
C ILE A 19 -19.08 20.76 -20.41
N THR A 20 -20.35 20.73 -20.80
CA THR A 20 -21.43 21.42 -20.09
C THR A 20 -21.90 20.60 -18.89
N ASP A 21 -21.97 19.28 -19.03
CA ASP A 21 -22.32 18.39 -17.92
C ASP A 21 -21.21 18.38 -16.85
N LEU A 22 -21.57 18.76 -15.62
CA LEU A 22 -20.58 18.92 -14.54
C LEU A 22 -19.95 17.59 -14.13
N ALA A 23 -20.72 16.51 -14.14
CA ALA A 23 -20.24 15.20 -13.73
C ALA A 23 -19.26 14.64 -14.78
N GLU A 24 -19.62 14.69 -16.07
CA GLU A 24 -18.76 14.29 -17.17
C GLU A 24 -17.48 15.14 -17.21
N ARG A 25 -17.60 16.45 -16.99
CA ARG A 25 -16.44 17.34 -16.90
C ARG A 25 -15.51 16.97 -15.74
N SER A 26 -16.08 16.70 -14.56
CA SER A 26 -15.32 16.27 -13.38
C SER A 26 -14.57 14.96 -13.62
N ILE A 27 -15.24 13.97 -14.25
CA ILE A 27 -14.62 12.70 -14.68
C ILE A 27 -13.46 12.96 -15.64
N LYS A 28 -13.60 13.88 -16.60
CA LYS A 28 -12.50 14.24 -17.52
C LYS A 28 -11.34 14.89 -16.79
N TYR A 29 -11.58 15.78 -15.83
CA TYR A 29 -10.50 16.33 -15.01
C TYR A 29 -9.77 15.26 -14.21
N ARG A 30 -10.48 14.30 -13.59
CA ARG A 30 -9.82 13.16 -12.91
C ARG A 30 -8.95 12.33 -13.86
N ASN A 31 -9.43 12.07 -15.07
CA ASN A 31 -8.63 11.36 -16.08
C ASN A 31 -7.38 12.14 -16.49
N ILE A 32 -7.48 13.47 -16.63
CA ILE A 32 -6.33 14.33 -16.93
C ILE A 32 -5.31 14.30 -15.79
N VAL A 33 -5.75 14.33 -14.52
CA VAL A 33 -4.87 14.15 -13.36
C VAL A 33 -4.12 12.83 -13.46
N GLY A 34 -4.80 11.72 -13.80
CA GLY A 34 -4.15 10.43 -14.02
C GLY A 34 -3.08 10.46 -15.13
N ILE A 35 -3.36 11.12 -16.26
CA ILE A 35 -2.39 11.31 -17.36
C ILE A 35 -1.18 12.12 -16.89
N LEU A 36 -1.41 13.22 -16.17
CA LEU A 36 -0.36 14.08 -15.62
C LEU A 36 0.50 13.30 -14.62
N SER A 37 -0.11 12.58 -13.69
CA SER A 37 0.56 11.68 -12.73
C SER A 37 1.45 10.66 -13.42
N GLN A 38 0.99 10.01 -14.50
CA GLN A 38 1.80 9.04 -15.24
C GLN A 38 2.98 9.69 -15.97
N ASN A 39 2.79 10.90 -16.52
CA ASN A 39 3.89 11.65 -17.11
C ASN A 39 4.90 12.08 -16.05
N ALA A 40 4.45 12.55 -14.88
CA ALA A 40 5.32 12.88 -13.75
C ALA A 40 6.20 11.70 -13.34
N ILE A 41 5.63 10.49 -13.23
CA ILE A 41 6.40 9.27 -12.92
C ILE A 41 7.44 8.98 -14.01
N ARG A 42 7.04 9.02 -15.29
CA ARG A 42 7.91 8.65 -16.42
C ARG A 42 9.06 9.63 -16.64
N SER A 43 8.80 10.93 -16.55
CA SER A 43 9.81 11.97 -16.79
C SER A 43 10.52 12.42 -15.52
N ASN A 44 10.03 12.03 -14.34
CA ASN A 44 10.47 12.54 -13.05
C ASN A 44 10.38 14.08 -12.95
N ASP A 45 9.39 14.68 -13.63
CA ASP A 45 9.26 16.14 -13.76
C ASP A 45 8.14 16.68 -12.86
N PRO A 46 8.46 17.56 -11.88
CA PRO A 46 7.47 18.13 -10.98
C PRO A 46 6.45 19.03 -11.67
N LEU A 47 6.71 19.55 -12.89
CA LEU A 47 5.76 20.41 -13.60
C LEU A 47 4.43 19.68 -13.88
N PHE A 48 4.48 18.37 -14.11
CA PHE A 48 3.26 17.57 -14.28
C PHE A 48 2.48 17.42 -12.97
N ILE A 49 3.15 17.39 -11.82
CA ILE A 49 2.51 17.41 -10.49
C ILE A 49 1.85 18.77 -10.25
N GLU A 50 2.55 19.87 -10.54
CA GLU A 50 2.02 21.22 -10.38
C GLU A 50 0.76 21.44 -11.24
N GLU A 51 0.78 21.00 -12.50
CA GLU A 51 -0.39 21.08 -13.38
C GLU A 51 -1.50 20.12 -12.89
N GLY A 52 -1.13 18.92 -12.44
CA GLY A 52 -2.07 17.96 -11.85
C GLY A 52 -2.82 18.55 -10.68
N MET A 53 -2.13 19.28 -9.80
CA MET A 53 -2.74 19.95 -8.64
C MET A 53 -3.78 21.01 -9.03
N LYS A 54 -3.54 21.76 -10.11
CA LYS A 54 -4.50 22.74 -10.63
C LYS A 54 -5.76 22.04 -11.13
N ILE A 55 -5.59 20.97 -11.91
CA ILE A 55 -6.72 20.21 -12.48
C ILE A 55 -7.48 19.45 -11.39
N ALA A 56 -6.80 18.89 -10.39
CA ALA A 56 -7.45 18.26 -9.24
C ALA A 56 -8.36 19.26 -8.49
N GLY A 57 -7.97 20.53 -8.40
CA GLY A 57 -8.82 21.59 -7.83
C GLY A 57 -10.06 21.93 -8.66
N MET A 58 -10.19 21.41 -9.88
CA MET A 58 -11.38 21.56 -10.74
C MET A 58 -12.33 20.35 -10.67
N VAL A 59 -11.92 19.27 -9.99
CA VAL A 59 -12.74 18.07 -9.77
C VAL A 59 -13.79 18.40 -8.69
N THR A 60 -15.04 18.06 -8.96
CA THR A 60 -16.19 18.40 -8.10
C THR A 60 -16.91 17.18 -7.53
N ASP A 61 -16.84 16.03 -8.19
CA ASP A 61 -17.51 14.80 -7.75
C ASP A 61 -16.71 14.05 -6.67
N ASP A 62 -15.40 13.95 -6.87
CA ASP A 62 -14.50 13.22 -5.96
C ASP A 62 -13.07 13.79 -6.00
N PRO A 63 -12.85 15.00 -5.43
CA PRO A 63 -11.55 15.67 -5.47
C PRO A 63 -10.48 14.90 -4.68
N SER A 64 -10.87 14.23 -3.60
CA SER A 64 -9.98 13.43 -2.75
C SER A 64 -9.22 12.37 -3.56
N LYS A 65 -9.90 11.62 -4.44
CA LYS A 65 -9.22 10.65 -5.31
C LYS A 65 -8.23 11.27 -6.28
N ALA A 66 -8.48 12.49 -6.78
CA ALA A 66 -7.54 13.18 -7.65
C ALA A 66 -6.24 13.52 -6.90
N TYR A 67 -6.35 14.00 -5.65
CA TYR A 67 -5.19 14.29 -4.82
C TYR A 67 -4.43 13.02 -4.39
N VAL A 68 -5.13 11.93 -4.07
CA VAL A 68 -4.50 10.61 -3.82
C VAL A 68 -3.67 10.17 -5.02
N GLU A 69 -4.16 10.35 -6.26
CA GLU A 69 -3.44 9.95 -7.46
C GLU A 69 -2.16 10.78 -7.69
N ILE A 70 -2.17 12.05 -7.32
CA ILE A 70 -0.99 12.90 -7.34
C ILE A 70 0.04 12.43 -6.30
N ILE A 71 -0.41 12.13 -5.08
CA ILE A 71 0.47 11.63 -4.00
C ILE A 71 1.11 10.29 -4.41
N ARG A 72 0.34 9.37 -5.00
CA ARG A 72 0.87 8.12 -5.56
C ARG A 72 1.91 8.35 -6.65
N ALA A 73 1.74 9.38 -7.48
CA ALA A 73 2.73 9.74 -8.49
C ALA A 73 4.03 10.20 -7.83
N ILE A 74 3.95 11.12 -6.87
CA ILE A 74 5.13 11.62 -6.14
C ILE A 74 5.85 10.47 -5.42
N ALA A 75 5.12 9.57 -4.76
CA ALA A 75 5.68 8.38 -4.12
C ALA A 75 6.49 7.50 -5.09
N LYS A 76 6.07 7.41 -6.36
CA LYS A 76 6.72 6.61 -7.41
C LYS A 76 7.84 7.35 -8.14
N MET A 77 7.81 8.67 -8.20
CA MET A 77 8.85 9.50 -8.82
C MET A 77 10.22 9.28 -8.17
N ASN A 78 11.32 9.40 -8.92
CA ASN A 78 12.69 9.27 -8.40
C ASN A 78 13.20 10.55 -7.69
N ARG A 79 12.32 11.25 -6.98
CA ARG A 79 12.64 12.43 -6.17
C ARG A 79 12.08 12.22 -4.77
N LYS A 80 12.96 11.92 -3.82
CA LYS A 80 12.63 11.78 -2.40
C LYS A 80 13.61 12.64 -1.61
N ASP A 81 13.18 13.84 -1.29
CA ASP A 81 13.90 14.77 -0.42
C ASP A 81 12.90 15.41 0.55
N LYS A 82 13.41 16.07 1.58
CA LYS A 82 12.59 16.68 2.64
C LYS A 82 11.58 17.70 2.09
N LYS A 83 11.98 18.50 1.10
CA LYS A 83 11.08 19.49 0.48
C LYS A 83 9.90 18.78 -0.18
N THR A 84 10.18 17.75 -0.97
CA THR A 84 9.15 16.96 -1.67
C THR A 84 8.25 16.24 -0.66
N PHE A 85 8.81 15.72 0.44
CA PHE A 85 8.04 15.13 1.53
C PHE A 85 7.03 16.13 2.14
N ASP A 86 7.52 17.31 2.53
CA ASP A 86 6.69 18.36 3.13
C ASP A 86 5.62 18.89 2.19
N GLU A 87 5.96 19.07 0.91
CA GLU A 87 5.01 19.46 -0.13
C GLU A 87 3.94 18.40 -0.32
N THR A 88 4.30 17.11 -0.29
CA THR A 88 3.35 16.01 -0.44
C THR A 88 2.40 15.90 0.76
N ILE A 89 2.89 16.15 1.97
CA ILE A 89 2.03 16.22 3.17
C ILE A 89 0.99 17.33 3.02
N LYS A 90 1.35 18.52 2.52
CA LYS A 90 0.38 19.60 2.32
C LYS A 90 -0.74 19.24 1.32
N ILE A 91 -0.50 18.30 0.42
CA ILE A 91 -1.54 17.81 -0.49
C ILE A 91 -2.62 17.05 0.28
N THR A 92 -2.27 16.35 1.37
CA THR A 92 -3.22 15.57 2.17
C THR A 92 -4.25 16.46 2.87
N GLU A 93 -3.92 17.73 3.13
CA GLU A 93 -4.86 18.74 3.68
C GLU A 93 -6.05 19.01 2.75
N LYS A 94 -6.00 18.57 1.49
CA LYS A 94 -7.09 18.68 0.51
C LYS A 94 -7.96 17.43 0.42
N ILE A 95 -7.67 16.40 1.23
CA ILE A 95 -8.40 15.13 1.25
C ILE A 95 -9.33 15.14 2.47
N ASP A 96 -10.62 14.98 2.21
CA ASP A 96 -11.67 15.20 3.21
C ASP A 96 -12.26 13.91 3.81
N ASN A 97 -11.96 12.75 3.23
CA ASN A 97 -12.46 11.48 3.72
C ASN A 97 -11.33 10.59 4.28
N ASP A 98 -11.63 9.93 5.40
CA ASP A 98 -10.65 9.16 6.17
C ASP A 98 -10.03 8.01 5.39
N LEU A 99 -10.77 7.39 4.47
CA LEU A 99 -10.27 6.28 3.66
C LEU A 99 -9.19 6.77 2.70
N ASP A 100 -9.49 7.77 1.89
CA ASP A 100 -8.54 8.34 0.93
C ASP A 100 -7.37 9.01 1.66
N LEU A 101 -7.61 9.67 2.80
CA LEU A 101 -6.55 10.27 3.61
C LEU A 101 -5.61 9.19 4.16
N SER A 102 -6.17 8.09 4.66
CA SER A 102 -5.38 6.95 5.15
C SER A 102 -4.53 6.32 4.05
N VAL A 103 -5.10 6.17 2.84
CA VAL A 103 -4.39 5.70 1.66
C VAL A 103 -3.25 6.66 1.29
N ALA A 104 -3.53 7.95 1.19
CA ALA A 104 -2.54 8.97 0.83
C ALA A 104 -1.36 9.00 1.80
N LEU A 105 -1.65 9.06 3.11
CA LEU A 105 -0.63 9.05 4.15
C LEU A 105 0.21 7.77 4.09
N TYR A 106 -0.44 6.60 3.94
CA TYR A 106 0.27 5.33 3.78
C TYR A 106 1.24 5.34 2.58
N GLU A 107 0.83 5.86 1.43
CA GLU A 107 1.69 5.94 0.23
C GLU A 107 2.92 6.82 0.46
N ILE A 108 2.74 7.96 1.15
CA ILE A 108 3.84 8.86 1.55
C ILE A 108 4.80 8.10 2.48
N ILE A 109 4.28 7.54 3.57
CA ILE A 109 5.07 6.86 4.60
C ILE A 109 5.84 5.70 4.01
N PHE A 110 5.22 4.89 3.17
CA PHE A 110 5.88 3.74 2.58
C PHE A 110 7.00 4.18 1.64
N ALA A 111 6.76 5.15 0.76
CA ALA A 111 7.77 5.57 -0.21
C ALA A 111 8.93 6.34 0.43
N PHE A 112 8.61 7.34 1.27
CA PHE A 112 9.61 8.18 1.91
C PHE A 112 10.28 7.48 3.10
N GLY A 113 9.54 6.74 3.90
CA GLY A 113 10.11 5.93 4.98
C GLY A 113 11.04 4.85 4.43
N LYS A 114 10.66 4.16 3.35
CA LYS A 114 11.58 3.25 2.64
C LYS A 114 12.82 3.97 2.14
N TYR A 115 12.67 5.14 1.52
CA TYR A 115 13.81 5.93 1.06
C TYR A 115 14.73 6.32 2.22
N GLY A 116 14.16 6.80 3.33
CA GLY A 116 14.90 7.18 4.53
C GLY A 116 15.72 6.02 5.08
N ILE A 117 15.12 4.83 5.16
CA ILE A 117 15.81 3.61 5.58
C ILE A 117 16.89 3.19 4.56
N ASP A 118 16.55 3.06 3.27
CA ASP A 118 17.46 2.59 2.22
C ASP A 118 18.65 3.54 2.00
N LYS A 119 18.46 4.85 2.18
CA LYS A 119 19.48 5.90 2.00
C LYS A 119 20.12 6.35 3.30
N LYS A 120 19.70 5.81 4.44
CA LYS A 120 20.15 6.25 5.78
C LYS A 120 19.91 7.75 6.01
N ASP A 121 18.80 8.26 5.50
CA ASP A 121 18.30 9.60 5.79
C ASP A 121 17.39 9.53 7.02
N GLU A 122 18.00 9.73 8.19
CA GLU A 122 17.34 9.61 9.49
C GLU A 122 16.18 10.60 9.65
N MET A 123 16.28 11.80 9.06
CA MET A 123 15.24 12.82 9.14
C MET A 123 13.99 12.38 8.39
N ILE A 124 14.13 11.97 7.12
CA ILE A 124 12.98 11.49 6.34
C ILE A 124 12.36 10.24 6.96
N TYR A 125 13.19 9.33 7.49
CA TYR A 125 12.70 8.15 8.20
C TYR A 125 11.91 8.53 9.46
N SER A 126 12.46 9.39 10.31
CA SER A 126 11.80 9.84 11.55
C SER A 126 10.49 10.55 11.24
N ASP A 127 10.49 11.48 10.29
CA ASP A 127 9.28 12.20 9.91
C ASP A 127 8.21 11.26 9.35
N SER A 128 8.59 10.24 8.57
CA SER A 128 7.67 9.22 8.06
C SER A 128 7.10 8.35 9.19
N LEU A 129 7.92 8.04 10.20
CA LEU A 129 7.48 7.30 11.37
C LEU A 129 6.48 8.10 12.21
N ASP A 130 6.73 9.39 12.42
CA ASP A 130 5.82 10.29 13.13
C ASP A 130 4.50 10.45 12.38
N LEU A 131 4.58 10.62 11.05
CA LEU A 131 3.40 10.70 10.19
C LEU A 131 2.52 9.44 10.28
N THR A 132 3.11 8.27 10.54
CA THR A 132 2.37 7.00 10.67
C THR A 132 1.28 7.07 11.74
N GLN A 133 1.52 7.77 12.85
CA GLN A 133 0.55 7.88 13.94
C GLN A 133 -0.73 8.63 13.53
N THR A 134 -0.63 9.48 12.51
CA THR A 134 -1.70 10.37 12.03
C THR A 134 -2.68 9.70 11.08
N ILE A 135 -2.39 8.47 10.61
CA ILE A 135 -3.30 7.72 9.72
C ILE A 135 -4.64 7.47 10.45
N PRO A 136 -5.79 7.94 9.91
CA PRO A 136 -7.09 7.76 10.56
C PRO A 136 -7.51 6.29 10.71
N MET A 137 -7.38 5.48 9.66
CA MET A 137 -7.85 4.10 9.66
C MET A 137 -6.78 3.14 10.19
N ASN A 138 -7.12 2.41 11.25
CA ASN A 138 -6.21 1.44 11.89
C ASN A 138 -5.68 0.37 10.94
N THR A 139 -6.45 -0.04 9.93
CA THR A 139 -6.00 -1.00 8.92
C THR A 139 -4.78 -0.48 8.16
N TYR A 140 -4.81 0.77 7.71
CA TYR A 140 -3.69 1.41 7.01
C TYR A 140 -2.56 1.77 7.97
N ARG A 141 -2.89 2.22 9.18
CA ARG A 141 -1.89 2.57 10.20
C ARG A 141 -1.03 1.37 10.59
N ALA A 142 -1.66 0.24 10.89
CA ALA A 142 -0.94 -1.00 11.16
C ALA A 142 -0.13 -1.47 9.94
N MET A 143 -0.70 -1.37 8.73
CA MET A 143 -0.01 -1.73 7.49
C MET A 143 1.26 -0.90 7.27
N ALA A 144 1.23 0.41 7.55
CA ALA A 144 2.40 1.29 7.48
C ALA A 144 3.51 0.83 8.44
N TYR A 145 3.20 0.61 9.72
CA TYR A 145 4.15 0.09 10.70
C TYR A 145 4.75 -1.25 10.29
N ARG A 146 3.92 -2.19 9.83
CA ARG A 146 4.37 -3.52 9.39
C ARG A 146 5.30 -3.44 8.17
N ASN A 147 5.02 -2.55 7.22
CA ASN A 147 5.86 -2.39 6.05
C ASN A 147 7.20 -1.70 6.36
N LEU A 148 7.21 -0.70 7.24
CA LEU A 148 8.46 -0.13 7.75
C LEU A 148 9.27 -1.18 8.52
N SER A 149 8.61 -1.98 9.37
CA SER A 149 9.23 -3.11 10.07
C SER A 149 9.90 -4.09 9.10
N LYS A 150 9.20 -4.50 8.04
CA LYS A 150 9.73 -5.42 7.02
C LYS A 150 11.01 -4.92 6.36
N ILE A 151 11.08 -3.62 6.06
CA ILE A 151 12.27 -2.99 5.47
C ILE A 151 13.38 -2.90 6.51
N MET A 152 13.05 -2.51 7.74
CA MET A 152 13.99 -2.38 8.85
C MET A 152 14.61 -3.71 9.28
N ALA A 153 13.97 -4.85 9.00
CA ALA A 153 14.39 -6.17 9.47
C ALA A 153 15.84 -6.56 9.10
N GLU A 154 16.38 -6.05 7.98
CA GLU A 154 17.78 -6.30 7.58
C GLU A 154 18.79 -5.32 8.17
N ILE A 155 18.31 -4.21 8.72
CA ILE A 155 19.15 -3.07 9.13
C ILE A 155 19.23 -3.00 10.65
N ASP A 156 18.06 -3.08 11.30
CA ASP A 156 17.93 -3.08 12.74
C ASP A 156 16.79 -4.03 13.14
N PRO A 157 17.12 -5.32 13.42
CA PRO A 157 16.13 -6.31 13.84
C PRO A 157 15.38 -5.92 15.12
N ILE A 158 16.02 -5.20 16.04
CA ILE A 158 15.38 -4.75 17.29
C ILE A 158 14.31 -3.70 16.95
N LYS A 159 14.68 -2.67 16.17
CA LYS A 159 13.72 -1.65 15.75
C LYS A 159 12.61 -2.23 14.88
N SER A 160 12.93 -3.22 14.04
CA SER A 160 11.96 -3.95 13.23
C SER A 160 10.90 -4.63 14.12
N LEU A 161 11.31 -5.32 15.19
CA LEU A 161 10.39 -5.94 16.15
C LEU A 161 9.52 -4.89 16.87
N GLU A 162 10.10 -3.77 17.31
CA GLU A 162 9.33 -2.68 17.94
C GLU A 162 8.21 -2.16 17.03
N LEU A 163 8.53 -1.88 15.77
CA LEU A 163 7.55 -1.41 14.78
C LEU A 163 6.47 -2.47 14.53
N LEU A 164 6.85 -3.75 14.49
CA LEU A 164 5.90 -4.83 14.28
C LEU A 164 4.95 -5.00 15.46
N ASP A 165 5.46 -4.89 16.68
CA ASP A 165 4.65 -4.97 17.90
C ASP A 165 3.64 -3.82 17.97
N ILE A 166 4.00 -2.62 17.52
CA ILE A 166 3.05 -1.51 17.37
C ILE A 166 1.95 -1.88 16.36
N SER A 167 2.31 -2.43 15.19
CA SER A 167 1.32 -2.89 14.20
C SER A 167 0.37 -3.95 14.79
N ILE A 168 0.89 -4.92 15.53
CA ILE A 168 0.11 -5.98 16.17
C ILE A 168 -0.88 -5.37 17.16
N GLN A 169 -0.41 -4.52 18.06
CA GLN A 169 -1.26 -3.87 19.07
C GLN A 169 -2.40 -3.07 18.45
N ILE A 170 -2.14 -2.35 17.35
CA ILE A 170 -3.17 -1.59 16.63
C ILE A 170 -4.24 -2.54 16.09
N LEU A 171 -3.85 -3.64 15.43
CA LEU A 171 -4.79 -4.59 14.86
C LEU A 171 -5.61 -5.32 15.93
N GLU A 172 -4.99 -5.70 17.04
CA GLU A 172 -5.67 -6.42 18.13
C GLU A 172 -6.67 -5.54 18.88
N LYS A 173 -6.40 -4.24 19.03
CA LYS A 173 -7.31 -3.29 19.67
C LYS A 173 -8.38 -2.73 18.73
N SER A 174 -8.32 -3.06 17.44
CA SER A 174 -9.26 -2.53 16.46
C SER A 174 -10.50 -3.41 16.33
N GLU A 175 -11.65 -2.81 16.55
CA GLU A 175 -12.94 -3.41 16.23
C GLU A 175 -13.30 -3.16 14.75
N GLY A 176 -14.09 -4.05 14.16
CA GLY A 176 -14.69 -3.84 12.82
C GLY A 176 -13.74 -4.00 11.62
N ILE A 177 -12.47 -4.39 11.81
CA ILE A 177 -11.63 -4.78 10.68
C ILE A 177 -12.17 -6.10 10.11
N LYS A 178 -12.60 -6.09 8.85
CA LYS A 178 -13.11 -7.29 8.18
C LYS A 178 -12.06 -8.41 8.17
N THR A 179 -12.50 -9.65 8.37
CA THR A 179 -11.68 -10.87 8.37
C THR A 179 -10.77 -10.96 7.14
N ILE A 180 -11.28 -10.56 5.97
CA ILE A 180 -10.53 -10.55 4.69
C ILE A 180 -9.28 -9.67 4.72
N TYR A 181 -9.22 -8.63 5.56
CA TYR A 181 -8.04 -7.78 5.74
C TYR A 181 -7.16 -8.25 6.89
N GLN A 182 -7.74 -8.89 7.90
CA GLN A 182 -6.99 -9.44 9.02
C GLN A 182 -6.13 -10.65 8.59
N ILE A 183 -6.61 -11.51 7.69
CA ILE A 183 -5.85 -12.69 7.25
C ILE A 183 -4.52 -12.29 6.57
N PRO A 184 -4.49 -11.43 5.54
CA PRO A 184 -3.23 -10.95 4.97
C PRO A 184 -2.34 -10.23 5.99
N ALA A 185 -2.93 -9.48 6.93
CA ALA A 185 -2.17 -8.81 7.98
C ALA A 185 -1.46 -9.81 8.91
N ASN A 186 -2.13 -10.88 9.32
CA ASN A 186 -1.52 -11.95 10.10
C ASN A 186 -0.43 -12.69 9.29
N CYS A 187 -0.66 -12.95 8.00
CA CYS A 187 0.33 -13.57 7.12
C CYS A 187 1.59 -12.69 6.98
N ASP A 188 1.43 -11.40 6.68
CA ASP A 188 2.54 -10.47 6.57
C ASP A 188 3.31 -10.35 7.91
N THR A 189 2.61 -10.27 9.03
CA THR A 189 3.24 -10.24 10.36
C THR A 189 4.04 -11.52 10.62
N SER A 190 3.46 -12.67 10.26
CA SER A 190 4.12 -13.97 10.39
C SER A 190 5.41 -14.05 9.57
N ALA A 191 5.38 -13.59 8.31
CA ALA A 191 6.54 -13.55 7.44
C ALA A 191 7.65 -12.65 8.00
N VAL A 192 7.32 -11.46 8.51
CA VAL A 192 8.32 -10.56 9.12
C VAL A 192 8.92 -11.17 10.40
N LEU A 193 8.10 -11.79 11.26
CA LEU A 193 8.60 -12.51 12.44
C LEU A 193 9.54 -13.66 12.05
N ALA A 194 9.17 -14.46 11.05
CA ALA A 194 10.00 -15.57 10.59
C ALA A 194 11.35 -15.08 10.03
N LYS A 195 11.33 -13.98 9.28
CA LYS A 195 12.54 -13.30 8.81
C LYS A 195 13.47 -12.90 9.97
N LEU A 196 12.90 -12.45 11.08
CA LEU A 196 13.59 -12.08 12.32
C LEU A 196 13.94 -13.28 13.21
N ASN A 197 13.66 -14.52 12.76
CA ASN A 197 13.80 -15.77 13.52
C ASN A 197 12.96 -15.79 14.82
N ASP A 198 11.81 -15.12 14.82
CA ASP A 198 10.87 -15.09 15.94
C ASP A 198 9.79 -16.17 15.77
N ASN A 199 9.67 -17.05 16.77
CA ASN A 199 8.74 -18.18 16.78
C ASN A 199 7.26 -17.77 16.90
N ARG A 200 6.96 -16.51 17.25
CA ARG A 200 5.59 -15.97 17.18
C ARG A 200 5.00 -16.06 15.76
N SER A 201 5.85 -16.16 14.73
CA SER A 201 5.47 -16.38 13.34
C SER A 201 4.41 -17.48 13.18
N TYR A 202 4.64 -18.68 13.71
CA TYR A 202 3.69 -19.79 13.64
C TYR A 202 2.32 -19.45 14.26
N GLY A 203 2.30 -18.67 15.34
CA GLY A 203 1.06 -18.25 16.00
C GLY A 203 0.18 -17.37 15.11
N PHE A 204 0.78 -16.40 14.43
CA PHE A 204 0.07 -15.53 13.48
C PHE A 204 -0.37 -16.29 12.23
N LEU A 205 0.44 -17.23 11.75
CA LEU A 205 0.09 -18.08 10.60
C LEU A 205 -1.11 -18.98 10.90
N ARG A 206 -1.12 -19.62 12.07
CA ARG A 206 -2.26 -20.40 12.55
C ARG A 206 -3.52 -19.55 12.66
N LYS A 207 -3.42 -18.34 13.24
CA LYS A 207 -4.54 -17.41 13.35
C LYS A 207 -5.11 -17.05 11.96
N ALA A 208 -4.25 -16.83 10.97
CA ALA A 208 -4.68 -16.58 9.59
C ALA A 208 -5.48 -17.76 9.00
N ARG A 209 -5.06 -19.00 9.28
CA ARG A 209 -5.75 -20.23 8.83
C ARG A 209 -7.11 -20.42 9.47
N GLU A 210 -7.18 -20.28 10.80
CA GLU A 210 -8.44 -20.38 11.55
C GLU A 210 -9.49 -19.39 11.00
N MET A 211 -9.07 -18.17 10.69
CA MET A 211 -9.95 -17.14 10.11
C MET A 211 -10.39 -17.45 8.68
N ALA A 212 -9.59 -18.18 7.90
CA ALA A 212 -9.93 -18.54 6.52
C ALA A 212 -11.01 -19.63 6.44
N ASP A 213 -11.16 -20.44 7.50
CA ASP A 213 -12.21 -21.47 7.57
C ASP A 213 -13.60 -20.86 7.55
N ASP A 214 -13.77 -19.68 8.16
CA ASP A 214 -15.03 -18.96 8.26
C ASP A 214 -15.47 -18.25 6.96
N ILE A 215 -14.56 -18.09 5.98
CA ILE A 215 -14.89 -17.42 4.72
C ILE A 215 -15.77 -18.33 3.86
N GLN A 216 -16.96 -17.83 3.54
CA GLN A 216 -17.97 -18.51 2.73
C GLN A 216 -17.82 -18.22 1.24
N ASP A 217 -17.46 -16.98 0.88
CA ASP A 217 -17.29 -16.63 -0.52
C ASP A 217 -16.06 -17.34 -1.10
N ASP A 218 -16.29 -18.17 -2.11
CA ASP A 218 -15.27 -19.03 -2.70
C ASP A 218 -14.15 -18.23 -3.39
N PHE A 219 -14.46 -17.02 -3.90
CA PHE A 219 -13.46 -16.16 -4.50
C PHE A 219 -12.53 -15.56 -3.43
N GLU A 220 -13.10 -14.99 -2.37
CA GLU A 220 -12.37 -14.48 -1.22
C GLU A 220 -11.57 -15.59 -0.53
N LYS A 221 -12.16 -16.77 -0.33
CA LYS A 221 -11.49 -17.91 0.29
C LYS A 221 -10.28 -18.34 -0.51
N SER A 222 -10.43 -18.51 -1.83
CA SER A 222 -9.31 -18.86 -2.70
C SER A 222 -8.19 -17.81 -2.68
N ALA A 223 -8.54 -16.53 -2.61
CA ALA A 223 -7.57 -15.44 -2.54
C ALA A 223 -6.75 -15.48 -1.24
N VAL A 224 -7.39 -15.69 -0.08
CA VAL A 224 -6.67 -15.75 1.18
C VAL A 224 -5.88 -17.05 1.36
N LEU A 225 -6.40 -18.17 0.87
CA LEU A 225 -5.68 -19.45 0.91
C LEU A 225 -4.39 -19.38 0.08
N LEU A 226 -4.38 -18.65 -1.04
CA LEU A 226 -3.15 -18.39 -1.78
C LEU A 226 -2.14 -17.60 -0.92
N LYS A 227 -2.59 -16.55 -0.23
CA LYS A 227 -1.70 -15.75 0.64
C LYS A 227 -1.14 -16.56 1.81
N ILE A 228 -1.97 -17.42 2.42
CA ILE A 228 -1.52 -18.34 3.47
C ILE A 228 -0.52 -19.35 2.91
N LEU A 229 -0.81 -19.97 1.76
CA LEU A 229 0.08 -20.91 1.08
C LEU A 229 1.46 -20.30 0.82
N GLU A 230 1.52 -19.09 0.27
CA GLU A 230 2.79 -18.39 0.03
C GLU A 230 3.58 -18.18 1.34
N THR A 231 2.88 -17.87 2.42
CA THR A 231 3.46 -17.63 3.74
C THR A 231 3.94 -18.93 4.39
N ASP A 232 3.17 -20.02 4.31
CA ASP A 232 3.58 -21.36 4.75
C ASP A 232 4.86 -21.79 4.05
N ILE A 233 4.95 -21.59 2.73
CA ILE A 233 6.14 -21.92 1.93
C ILE A 233 7.35 -21.07 2.33
N GLU A 234 7.14 -19.76 2.51
CA GLU A 234 8.20 -18.84 2.95
C GLU A 234 8.79 -19.27 4.29
N ILE A 235 7.93 -19.53 5.27
CA ILE A 235 8.32 -19.90 6.64
C ILE A 235 8.91 -21.32 6.68
N GLY A 236 8.29 -22.26 5.97
CA GLY A 236 8.76 -23.64 5.87
C GLY A 236 10.17 -23.71 5.28
N LYS A 237 10.44 -22.95 4.21
CA LYS A 237 11.80 -22.82 3.66
C LYS A 237 12.76 -22.12 4.61
N LYS A 238 12.32 -21.05 5.28
CA LYS A 238 13.16 -20.28 6.22
C LYS A 238 13.63 -21.13 7.41
N PHE A 239 12.77 -22.02 7.93
CA PHE A 239 13.08 -22.85 9.09
C PHE A 239 13.39 -24.32 8.75
N ASN A 240 13.39 -24.70 7.47
CA ASN A 240 13.46 -26.11 7.02
C ASN A 240 12.38 -26.99 7.69
N ASP A 241 11.15 -26.47 7.81
CA ASP A 241 10.01 -27.16 8.37
C ASP A 241 9.25 -27.92 7.27
N GLU A 242 9.63 -29.19 7.05
CA GLU A 242 9.00 -30.07 6.05
C GLU A 242 7.51 -30.27 6.32
N LYS A 243 7.10 -30.31 7.60
CA LYS A 243 5.69 -30.47 7.95
C LYS A 243 4.88 -29.26 7.52
N LEU A 244 5.40 -28.05 7.72
CA LEU A 244 4.73 -26.84 7.25
C LEU A 244 4.62 -26.81 5.71
N LEU A 245 5.64 -27.31 4.99
CA LEU A 245 5.60 -27.42 3.53
C LEU A 245 4.55 -28.44 3.05
N ASP A 246 4.40 -29.57 3.75
CA ASP A 246 3.34 -30.55 3.47
C ASP A 246 1.95 -29.95 3.74
N GLU A 247 1.79 -29.20 4.82
CA GLU A 247 0.56 -28.48 5.12
C GLU A 247 0.23 -27.44 4.03
N ALA A 248 1.24 -26.74 3.51
CA ALA A 248 1.10 -25.83 2.38
C ALA A 248 0.55 -26.56 1.14
N ALA A 249 1.09 -27.76 0.84
CA ALA A 249 0.58 -28.58 -0.25
C ALA A 249 -0.89 -29.00 -0.04
N VAL A 250 -1.33 -29.22 1.20
CA VAL A 250 -2.75 -29.44 1.53
C VAL A 250 -3.59 -28.20 1.29
N ILE A 251 -3.15 -27.02 1.75
CA ILE A 251 -3.86 -25.75 1.53
C ILE A 251 -4.11 -25.48 0.05
N SER A 252 -3.13 -25.78 -0.81
CA SER A 252 -3.25 -25.57 -2.25
C SER A 252 -4.43 -26.32 -2.89
N LYS A 253 -4.84 -27.45 -2.31
CA LYS A 253 -6.00 -28.25 -2.77
C LYS A 253 -7.33 -27.57 -2.44
N GLY A 254 -7.35 -26.70 -1.43
CA GLY A 254 -8.51 -25.88 -1.06
C GLY A 254 -8.72 -24.66 -1.97
N ILE A 255 -7.75 -24.33 -2.82
CA ILE A 255 -7.85 -23.20 -3.78
C ILE A 255 -8.62 -23.67 -5.02
N THR A 256 -9.85 -23.21 -5.15
CA THR A 256 -10.82 -23.69 -6.16
C THR A 256 -10.89 -22.77 -7.37
N ARG A 257 -10.69 -21.45 -7.20
CA ARG A 257 -10.72 -20.48 -8.31
C ARG A 257 -9.49 -20.62 -9.19
N GLU A 258 -9.71 -20.80 -10.49
CA GLU A 258 -8.66 -21.12 -11.46
C GLU A 258 -7.54 -20.08 -11.54
N TYR A 259 -7.89 -18.78 -11.41
CA TYR A 259 -6.90 -17.71 -11.34
C TYR A 259 -5.89 -17.94 -10.21
N TYR A 260 -6.38 -18.14 -8.97
CA TYR A 260 -5.53 -18.35 -7.80
C TYR A 260 -4.85 -19.72 -7.82
N LYS A 261 -5.53 -20.75 -8.32
CA LYS A 261 -4.98 -22.11 -8.47
C LYS A 261 -3.78 -22.15 -9.42
N THR A 262 -3.83 -21.38 -10.50
CA THR A 262 -2.70 -21.26 -11.45
C THR A 262 -1.48 -20.63 -10.79
N ILE A 263 -1.69 -19.66 -9.90
CA ILE A 263 -0.60 -19.04 -9.14
C ILE A 263 -0.05 -20.02 -8.10
N ALA A 264 -0.92 -20.67 -7.32
CA ALA A 264 -0.55 -21.65 -6.30
C ALA A 264 0.34 -22.79 -6.84
N LYS A 265 0.03 -23.30 -8.03
CA LYS A 265 0.85 -24.34 -8.70
C LYS A 265 2.28 -23.94 -9.00
N LYS A 266 2.58 -22.63 -9.08
CA LYS A 266 3.95 -22.13 -9.31
C LYS A 266 4.74 -21.98 -8.01
N CYS A 267 4.07 -22.01 -6.87
CA CYS A 267 4.69 -21.83 -5.56
C CYS A 267 5.27 -23.15 -5.00
N ILE A 268 4.63 -24.27 -5.33
CA ILE A 268 4.96 -25.63 -4.90
C ILE A 268 6.04 -26.24 -5.79
#